data_AF-A0A7S1C5Z8-F1
#
_entry.id   AF-A0A7S1C5Z8-F1
#
_cell.length_a   1.000
_cell.length_b   1.000
_cell.length_c   1.000
_cell.angle_alpha   90.00
_cell.angle_beta   90.00
_cell.angle_gamma   90.00
#
_symmetry.space_group_name_H-M   'P 1'
#
loop_
_entity.id
_entity.type
_entity.pdbx_description
1 polymer ?
#
loop_
_entity_poly.entity_id
_entity_poly.type
_entity_poly.pdbx_seq_one_letter_code
_entity_poly.pdbx_strand_id
1 'polypeptide(L)'
;FWGPNITANFCKVNNLELIVRSHECVPQGYKFHHGNRVLTLFSASRYMGTYSNKGAILVLRPGMKKNLQQFIAHSMGAVDLKAPSTRTAAQEEEVLTMVVERVVEHKHELMYYFSSVDEAHVGRVSKMQWAEGLGNTLKLDLPWLRLASK
;
A
#
# COMPACT_ATOMS: atom_id res chain seq x y z
N PHE A 1 17.53 16.79 8.89
CA PHE A 1 18.42 15.66 9.28
C PHE A 1 19.11 15.99 10.59
N TRP A 2 19.54 14.98 11.36
CA TRP A 2 20.34 15.14 12.58
C TRP A 2 21.51 14.14 12.58
N GLY A 3 22.55 14.40 13.36
CA GLY A 3 23.77 13.58 13.39
C GLY A 3 23.74 12.43 14.41
N PRO A 4 24.70 11.49 14.33
CA PRO A 4 24.81 10.37 15.26
C PRO A 4 25.08 10.80 16.70
N ASN A 5 25.72 11.96 16.92
CA ASN A 5 25.94 12.55 18.25
C ASN A 5 24.61 12.89 18.95
N ILE A 6 23.64 13.45 18.22
CA ILE A 6 22.32 13.78 18.75
C ILE A 6 21.56 12.51 19.13
N THR A 7 21.59 11.48 18.27
CA THR A 7 21.03 10.15 18.59
C THR A 7 21.68 9.55 19.83
N ALA A 8 23.01 9.59 19.92
CA ALA A 8 23.73 9.00 21.05
C ALA A 8 23.35 9.68 22.37
N ASN A 9 23.28 11.02 22.37
CA ASN A 9 22.88 11.79 23.54
C ASN A 9 21.42 11.51 23.93
N PHE A 10 20.50 11.55 22.97
CA PHE A 10 19.08 11.27 23.20
C PHE A 10 18.87 9.86 23.79
N CYS A 11 19.48 8.85 23.19
CA CYS A 11 19.41 7.47 23.69
C CYS A 11 19.99 7.34 25.10
N LYS A 12 21.13 7.99 25.38
CA LYS A 12 21.77 7.95 26.70
C LYS A 12 20.89 8.58 27.78
N VAL A 13 20.37 9.78 27.54
CA VAL A 13 19.55 10.53 28.52
C VAL A 13 18.25 9.79 28.82
N ASN A 14 17.67 9.12 27.83
CA ASN A 14 16.37 8.44 27.98
C ASN A 14 16.48 6.94 28.23
N ASN A 15 17.69 6.40 28.43
CA ASN A 15 17.94 4.97 28.60
C ASN A 15 17.31 4.11 27.47
N LEU A 16 17.45 4.56 26.22
CA LEU A 16 16.92 3.87 25.03
C LEU A 16 18.04 3.19 24.25
N GLU A 17 17.79 1.97 23.76
CA GLU A 17 18.73 1.22 22.92
C GLU A 17 18.57 1.53 21.42
N LEU A 18 17.34 1.81 20.96
CA LEU A 18 17.00 1.91 19.55
C LEU A 18 15.86 2.91 19.33
N ILE A 19 16.02 3.78 18.33
CA ILE A 19 14.94 4.60 17.77
C ILE A 19 14.42 3.89 16.52
N VAL A 20 13.12 3.66 16.43
CA VAL A 20 12.46 3.15 15.22
C VAL A 20 11.62 4.26 14.61
N ARG A 21 11.78 4.51 13.31
CA ARG A 21 11.05 5.55 12.57
C ARG A 21 10.76 5.10 11.14
N SER A 22 9.72 5.65 10.54
CA SER A 22 9.30 5.26 9.18
C SER A 22 9.64 6.32 8.15
N HIS A 23 8.67 7.18 7.79
CA HIS A 23 8.76 8.41 6.97
C HIS A 23 9.45 8.37 5.59
N GLU A 24 10.63 7.75 5.43
CA GLU A 24 11.34 7.66 4.14
C GLU A 24 11.21 6.26 3.53
N CYS A 25 10.91 6.21 2.24
CA CYS A 25 10.98 4.98 1.44
C CYS A 25 12.45 4.55 1.29
N VAL A 26 12.74 3.31 1.67
CA VAL A 26 14.08 2.70 1.56
C VAL A 26 14.00 1.40 0.74
N PRO A 27 14.97 1.10 -0.15
CA PRO A 27 14.86 -0.02 -1.09
C PRO A 27 14.57 -1.38 -0.46
N GLN A 28 15.14 -1.66 0.71
CA GLN A 28 14.98 -2.92 1.42
C GLN A 28 13.80 -2.93 2.40
N GLY A 29 12.99 -1.86 2.46
CA GLY A 29 11.94 -1.70 3.48
C GLY A 29 12.49 -1.39 4.87
N TYR A 30 13.80 -1.37 5.06
CA TYR A 30 14.44 -0.88 6.27
C TYR A 30 15.86 -0.38 6.01
N LYS A 31 16.40 0.42 6.94
CA LYS A 31 17.80 0.86 6.94
C LYS A 31 18.25 1.24 8.33
N PHE A 32 19.42 0.77 8.76
CA PHE A 32 20.04 1.23 10.00
C PHE A 32 20.91 2.46 9.75
N HIS A 33 20.90 3.36 10.74
CA HIS A 33 21.69 4.59 10.77
C HIS A 33 22.34 4.75 12.15
N HIS A 34 23.32 5.66 12.22
CA HIS A 34 23.94 6.10 13.47
C HIS A 34 24.46 4.93 14.33
N GLY A 35 25.18 3.99 13.70
CA GLY A 35 25.73 2.82 14.39
C GLY A 35 24.65 1.89 14.95
N ASN A 36 23.64 1.58 14.14
CA ASN A 36 22.50 0.71 14.48
C ASN A 36 21.57 1.23 15.60
N ARG A 37 21.65 2.53 15.95
CA ARG A 37 20.79 3.16 16.97
C ARG A 37 19.53 3.81 16.40
N VAL A 38 19.45 3.99 15.08
CA VAL A 38 18.23 4.42 14.40
C VAL A 38 17.88 3.42 13.32
N LEU A 39 16.67 2.87 13.38
CA LEU A 39 16.10 2.04 12.35
C LEU A 39 15.05 2.83 11.58
N THR A 40 15.29 3.00 10.29
CA THR A 40 14.23 3.28 9.32
C THR A 40 13.46 2.01 9.02
N LEU A 41 12.13 2.02 9.13
CA LEU A 41 11.25 0.92 8.77
C LEU A 41 10.14 1.40 7.83
N PHE A 42 9.97 0.75 6.69
CA PHE A 42 9.03 1.16 5.67
C PHE A 42 8.19 -0.04 5.21
N SER A 43 6.89 0.00 5.50
CA SER A 43 5.99 -1.15 5.33
C SER A 43 5.28 -1.18 3.97
N ALA A 44 5.31 -0.10 3.19
CA ALA A 44 4.64 -0.08 1.89
C ALA A 44 5.58 -0.62 0.79
N SER A 45 5.50 -1.92 0.49
CA SER A 45 6.20 -2.48 -0.68
C SER A 45 5.64 -1.93 -1.98
N ARG A 46 6.50 -1.75 -2.99
CA ARG A 46 6.15 -1.13 -4.28
C ARG A 46 5.43 0.20 -4.09
N TYR A 47 6.02 1.07 -3.29
CA TYR A 47 5.41 2.34 -2.91
C TYR A 47 4.90 3.10 -4.12
N MET A 48 3.67 3.62 -4.04
CA MET A 48 2.97 4.31 -5.14
C MET A 48 2.88 3.52 -6.46
N GLY A 49 3.11 2.21 -6.46
CA GLY A 49 3.12 1.36 -7.66
C GLY A 49 4.30 1.57 -8.62
N THR A 50 5.15 2.56 -8.38
CA THR A 50 6.26 2.94 -9.27
C THR A 50 7.63 2.55 -8.72
N TYR A 51 7.76 2.40 -7.41
CA TYR A 51 9.01 2.02 -6.75
C TYR A 51 9.16 0.49 -6.72
N SER A 52 10.40 0.00 -6.74
CA SER A 52 10.74 -1.42 -6.61
C SER A 52 11.09 -1.84 -5.18
N ASN A 53 10.76 -1.01 -4.18
CA ASN A 53 11.15 -1.24 -2.81
C ASN A 53 10.40 -2.43 -2.18
N LYS A 54 11.09 -3.13 -1.28
CA LYS A 54 10.48 -4.06 -0.34
C LYS A 54 9.73 -3.30 0.76
N GLY A 55 8.73 -3.96 1.34
CA GLY A 55 8.20 -3.61 2.65
C GLY A 55 8.96 -4.37 3.73
N ALA A 56 8.97 -3.87 4.97
CA ALA A 56 9.45 -4.63 6.11
C ALA A 56 8.63 -4.38 7.37
N ILE A 57 8.63 -5.38 8.26
CA ILE A 57 8.04 -5.35 9.60
C ILE A 57 9.13 -5.68 10.62
N LEU A 58 9.12 -5.00 11.76
CA LEU A 58 9.94 -5.36 12.92
C LEU A 58 9.05 -5.99 13.99
N VAL A 59 9.33 -7.24 14.35
CA VAL A 59 8.74 -7.91 15.51
C VAL A 59 9.72 -7.83 16.66
N LEU A 60 9.35 -7.11 17.71
CA LEU A 60 10.10 -7.02 18.97
C LEU A 60 9.56 -8.03 19.98
N ARG A 61 10.44 -8.87 20.51
CA ARG A 61 10.14 -9.81 21.61
C ARG A 61 10.84 -9.37 22.90
N PRO A 62 10.43 -9.90 24.07
CA PRO A 62 11.08 -9.60 25.35
C PRO A 62 12.61 -9.76 25.29
N GLY A 63 13.31 -8.86 25.99
CA GLY A 63 14.78 -8.78 25.95
C GLY A 63 15.33 -8.23 24.64
N MET A 64 14.59 -7.34 23.95
CA MET A 64 15.02 -6.66 22.73
C MET A 64 15.43 -7.61 21.58
N LYS A 65 14.84 -8.81 21.55
CA LYS A 65 15.01 -9.76 20.45
C LYS A 65 14.27 -9.23 19.22
N LYS A 66 15.04 -8.71 18.26
CA LYS A 66 14.58 -8.11 17.00
C LYS A 66 14.44 -9.19 15.93
N ASN A 67 13.25 -9.38 15.38
CA ASN A 67 13.03 -10.16 14.16
C ASN A 67 12.52 -9.23 13.08
N LEU A 68 13.36 -9.04 12.06
CA LEU A 68 13.04 -8.16 10.94
C LEU A 68 12.62 -9.00 9.74
N GLN A 69 11.43 -8.74 9.22
CA GLN A 69 10.83 -9.51 8.14
C GLN A 69 10.58 -8.60 6.94
N GLN A 70 11.20 -8.92 5.81
CA GLN A 70 10.96 -8.22 4.55
C GLN A 70 9.90 -8.95 3.74
N PHE A 71 9.14 -8.20 2.96
CA PHE A 71 8.17 -8.75 2.03
C PHE A 71 8.10 -7.91 0.76
N ILE A 72 7.68 -8.56 -0.33
CA ILE A 72 7.24 -7.90 -1.55
C ILE A 72 5.73 -8.06 -1.61
N ALA A 73 5.01 -6.95 -1.65
CA ALA A 73 3.58 -7.01 -1.95
C ALA A 73 3.41 -7.53 -3.38
N HIS A 74 2.46 -8.45 -3.55
CA HIS A 74 2.03 -8.85 -4.88
C HIS A 74 1.54 -7.59 -5.60
N SER A 75 1.93 -7.42 -6.86
CA SER A 75 1.21 -6.48 -7.72
C SER A 75 -0.26 -6.86 -7.63
N MET A 76 -1.16 -5.87 -7.55
CA MET A 76 -2.60 -6.16 -7.66
C MET A 76 -2.93 -6.94 -8.95
N GLY A 77 -2.01 -6.96 -9.94
CA GLY A 77 -1.99 -7.77 -11.16
C GLY A 77 -1.91 -9.30 -11.06
N ALA A 78 -1.90 -9.90 -9.87
CA ALA A 78 -1.74 -11.36 -9.72
C ALA A 78 -2.56 -11.94 -8.56
N VAL A 79 -3.80 -11.47 -8.38
CA VAL A 79 -4.73 -12.15 -7.48
C VAL A 79 -5.27 -13.38 -8.21
N ASP A 80 -4.83 -14.58 -7.81
CA ASP A 80 -5.49 -15.82 -8.24
C ASP A 80 -6.87 -15.92 -7.54
N LEU A 81 -7.88 -15.44 -8.24
CA LEU A 81 -9.28 -15.43 -7.81
C LEU A 81 -9.90 -16.83 -7.68
N LYS A 82 -9.15 -17.91 -7.95
CA LYS A 82 -9.59 -19.30 -7.75
C LYS A 82 -9.22 -19.87 -6.38
N ALA A 83 -8.33 -19.22 -5.63
CA ALA A 83 -8.00 -19.67 -4.28
C ALA A 83 -9.17 -19.37 -3.32
N PRO A 84 -9.62 -20.32 -2.48
CA PRO A 84 -10.66 -20.06 -1.51
C PRO A 84 -10.21 -18.95 -0.55
N SER A 85 -11.04 -17.91 -0.45
CA SER A 85 -10.76 -16.71 0.35
C SER A 85 -10.80 -17.05 1.84
N THR A 86 -9.64 -17.07 2.50
CA THR A 86 -9.49 -17.09 3.97
C THR A 86 -9.53 -15.69 4.59
N ARG A 87 -10.15 -14.71 3.90
CA ARG A 87 -10.20 -13.33 4.39
C ARG A 87 -11.24 -13.20 5.51
N THR A 88 -10.87 -12.51 6.57
CA THR A 88 -11.82 -12.11 7.61
C THR A 88 -12.64 -10.90 7.12
N ALA A 89 -13.84 -10.69 7.68
CA ALA A 89 -14.69 -9.55 7.30
C ALA A 89 -13.96 -8.20 7.41
N ALA A 90 -13.08 -8.03 8.41
CA ALA A 90 -12.28 -6.82 8.56
C ALA A 90 -11.30 -6.59 7.40
N GLN A 91 -10.71 -7.65 6.84
CA GLN A 91 -9.81 -7.54 5.69
C GLN A 91 -10.58 -7.22 4.40
N GLU A 92 -11.85 -7.64 4.30
CA GLU A 92 -12.71 -7.26 3.17
C GLU A 92 -13.09 -5.78 3.23
N GLU A 93 -13.43 -5.26 4.41
CA GLU A 93 -13.76 -3.85 4.64
C GLU A 93 -12.56 -2.92 4.35
N GLU A 94 -11.34 -3.33 4.74
CA GLU A 94 -10.12 -2.59 4.43
C GLU A 94 -9.86 -2.54 2.91
N VAL A 95 -10.03 -3.67 2.21
CA VAL A 95 -9.89 -3.72 0.74
C VAL A 95 -10.93 -2.83 0.06
N LEU A 96 -12.19 -2.82 0.53
CA LEU A 96 -13.22 -1.94 0.00
C LEU A 96 -12.88 -0.47 0.20
N THR A 97 -12.37 -0.12 1.38
CA THR A 97 -11.93 1.25 1.70
C THR A 97 -10.85 1.69 0.73
N MET A 98 -9.84 0.85 0.49
CA MET A 98 -8.77 1.15 -0.48
C MET A 98 -9.28 1.34 -1.91
N VAL A 99 -10.25 0.53 -2.34
CA VAL A 99 -10.86 0.68 -3.68
C VAL A 99 -11.65 1.99 -3.77
N VAL A 100 -12.42 2.34 -2.73
CA VAL A 100 -13.19 3.59 -2.67
C VAL A 100 -12.26 4.80 -2.70
N GLU A 101 -11.19 4.81 -1.90
CA GLU A 101 -10.20 5.88 -1.89
C GLU A 101 -9.58 6.07 -3.29
N ARG A 102 -9.24 4.97 -3.97
CA ARG A 102 -8.69 5.02 -5.32
C ARG A 102 -9.69 5.57 -6.34
N VAL A 103 -10.97 5.21 -6.23
CA VAL A 103 -12.05 5.77 -7.06
C VAL A 103 -12.18 7.28 -6.84
N VAL A 104 -12.10 7.73 -5.59
CA VAL A 104 -12.16 9.16 -5.26
C VAL A 104 -10.94 9.92 -5.81
N GLU A 105 -9.75 9.33 -5.69
CA GLU A 105 -8.50 9.90 -6.20
C GLU A 105 -8.54 10.12 -7.72
N HIS A 106 -9.16 9.21 -8.47
CA HIS A 106 -9.24 9.27 -9.94
C HIS A 106 -10.64 9.67 -10.45
N LYS A 107 -11.41 10.38 -9.62
CA LYS A 107 -12.79 10.77 -9.93
C LYS A 107 -12.88 11.56 -11.24
N HIS A 108 -11.93 12.44 -11.50
CA HIS A 108 -11.97 13.30 -12.69
C HIS A 108 -11.78 12.50 -13.97
N GLU A 109 -10.82 11.58 -13.99
CA GLU A 109 -10.54 10.68 -15.11
C GLU A 109 -11.71 9.72 -15.36
N LEU A 110 -12.32 9.20 -14.29
CA LEU A 110 -13.51 8.36 -14.39
C LEU A 110 -14.69 9.13 -14.98
N MET A 111 -14.95 10.35 -14.49
CA MET A 111 -16.02 11.20 -15.01
C MET A 111 -15.79 11.55 -16.48
N TYR A 112 -14.55 11.87 -16.86
CA TYR A 112 -14.19 12.13 -18.26
C TYR A 112 -14.47 10.90 -19.13
N TYR A 113 -13.96 9.73 -18.73
CA TYR A 113 -14.19 8.49 -19.47
C TYR A 113 -15.68 8.17 -19.60
N PHE A 114 -16.44 8.17 -18.50
CA PHE A 114 -17.86 7.84 -18.53
C PHE A 114 -18.69 8.84 -19.33
N SER A 115 -18.34 10.12 -19.28
CA SER A 115 -18.99 11.14 -20.11
C SER A 115 -18.68 10.95 -21.60
N SER A 116 -17.47 10.48 -21.94
CA SER A 116 -17.08 10.24 -23.33
C SER A 116 -17.76 9.02 -23.95
N VAL A 117 -18.12 8.01 -23.15
CA VAL A 117 -18.80 6.80 -23.64
C VAL A 117 -20.33 6.86 -23.53
N ASP A 118 -20.87 7.84 -22.79
CA ASP A 118 -22.30 8.18 -22.72
C ASP A 118 -22.65 9.29 -23.72
N GLU A 119 -22.49 8.99 -25.02
CA GLU A 119 -22.76 9.93 -26.12
C GLU A 119 -24.22 10.41 -26.15
N ALA A 120 -25.15 9.57 -25.68
CA ALA A 120 -26.57 9.91 -25.60
C ALA A 120 -26.93 10.74 -24.36
N HIS A 121 -25.96 10.99 -23.46
CA HIS A 121 -26.13 11.72 -22.21
C HIS A 121 -27.29 11.21 -21.35
N VAL A 122 -27.47 9.88 -21.32
CA VAL A 122 -28.56 9.21 -20.58
C VAL A 122 -28.17 8.88 -19.14
N GLY A 123 -26.93 9.15 -18.75
CA GLY A 123 -26.36 8.86 -17.44
C GLY A 123 -26.14 7.37 -17.21
N ARG A 124 -26.03 6.56 -18.27
CA ARG A 124 -25.91 5.10 -18.19
C ARG A 124 -24.80 4.59 -19.09
N VAL A 125 -24.04 3.63 -18.57
CA VAL A 125 -23.00 2.90 -19.32
C VAL A 125 -23.25 1.40 -19.23
N SER A 126 -22.82 0.65 -20.23
CA SER A 126 -22.87 -0.82 -20.18
C SER A 126 -21.91 -1.38 -19.13
N LYS A 127 -22.16 -2.61 -18.65
CA LYS A 127 -21.26 -3.31 -17.73
C LYS A 127 -19.84 -3.44 -18.28
N MET A 128 -19.71 -3.58 -19.61
CA MET A 128 -18.42 -3.67 -20.30
C MET A 128 -17.68 -2.33 -20.25
N GLN A 129 -18.36 -1.23 -20.62
CA GLN A 129 -17.80 0.12 -20.53
C GLN A 129 -17.44 0.49 -19.08
N TRP A 130 -18.27 0.10 -18.11
CA TRP A 130 -17.99 0.28 -16.68
C TRP A 130 -16.70 -0.43 -16.25
N ALA A 131 -16.56 -1.72 -16.62
CA ALA A 131 -15.40 -2.52 -16.26
C ALA A 131 -14.11 -2.00 -16.92
N GLU A 132 -14.19 -1.59 -18.18
CA GLU A 132 -13.08 -1.01 -18.92
C GLU A 132 -12.67 0.35 -18.33
N GLY A 133 -13.65 1.22 -18.01
CA GLY A 133 -13.38 2.52 -17.41
C GLY A 133 -12.66 2.42 -16.08
N LEU A 134 -13.12 1.54 -15.19
CA LEU A 134 -12.46 1.31 -13.90
C LEU A 134 -11.09 0.64 -14.05
N GLY A 135 -10.96 -0.34 -14.95
CA GLY A 135 -9.69 -1.03 -15.20
C GLY A 135 -8.61 -0.07 -15.71
N ASN A 136 -8.93 0.70 -16.75
CA ASN A 136 -7.99 1.63 -17.38
C ASN A 136 -7.64 2.81 -16.47
N THR A 137 -8.60 3.29 -15.68
CA THR A 137 -8.42 4.49 -14.86
C THR A 137 -7.77 4.18 -13.52
N LEU A 138 -8.26 3.17 -12.80
CA LEU A 138 -7.79 2.85 -11.45
C LEU A 138 -6.51 2.00 -11.46
N LYS A 139 -6.19 1.40 -12.61
CA LYS A 139 -5.04 0.50 -12.82
C LYS A 139 -5.01 -0.64 -11.79
N LEU A 140 -6.20 -1.13 -11.42
CA LEU A 140 -6.39 -2.29 -10.56
C LEU A 140 -6.78 -3.48 -11.44
N ASP A 141 -6.08 -4.59 -11.26
CA ASP A 141 -6.41 -5.86 -11.90
C ASP A 141 -7.46 -6.60 -11.06
N LEU A 142 -8.69 -6.11 -11.16
CA LEU A 142 -9.86 -6.69 -10.52
C LEU A 142 -10.79 -7.27 -11.58
N PRO A 143 -11.56 -8.32 -11.26
CA PRO A 143 -12.51 -8.92 -12.19
C PRO A 143 -13.78 -8.04 -12.25
N TRP A 144 -13.65 -6.82 -12.77
CA TRP A 144 -14.67 -5.78 -12.75
C TRP A 144 -16.01 -6.27 -13.30
N LEU A 145 -16.02 -7.03 -14.39
CA LEU A 145 -17.24 -7.63 -14.94
C LEU A 145 -18.00 -8.53 -13.95
N ARG A 146 -17.28 -9.28 -13.09
CA ARG A 146 -17.88 -10.10 -12.03
C ARG A 146 -18.37 -9.26 -10.86
N LEU A 147 -17.67 -8.18 -10.54
CA LEU A 147 -18.06 -7.25 -9.48
C LEU A 147 -19.32 -6.46 -9.85
N ALA A 148 -19.51 -6.13 -11.13
CA ALA A 148 -20.71 -5.47 -11.66
C ALA A 148 -21.98 -6.37 -11.71
N SER A 149 -21.87 -7.64 -11.30
CA SER A 149 -22.96 -8.61 -11.31
C SER A 149 -23.45 -9.02 -9.92
N LYS A 150 -22.88 -8.45 -8.85
CA LYS A 150 -23.47 -8.44 -7.51
C LYS A 150 -24.32 -7.20 -7.33
#